data_AF-A0A258XAU7-F1
#
_entry.id   AF-A0A258XAU7-F1
#
_cell.length_a   1.000
_cell.length_b   1.000
_cell.length_c   1.000
_cell.angle_alpha   90.00
_cell.angle_beta   90.00
_cell.angle_gamma   90.00
#
_symmetry.space_group_name_H-M   'P 1'
#
loop_
_entity.id
_entity.type
_entity.pdbx_description
1 polymer ?
#
loop_
_entity_poly.entity_id
_entity_poly.type
_entity_poly.pdbx_seq_one_letter_code
_entity_poly.pdbx_strand_id
1 'polypeptide(L)'
;MRVLATDQSTEQVMVEGKTRVRTFSTVTLEVTPKIAEKVAVAQTIGTISLSLRSLADNTAELEQAIASGDIKIPAGVSKLQEEALLKQAMNRPIEASKPSVSTGADVSRFQRSTAPVARAPSSGPSYEGPRSGSNAAPVKTGPVVRVTRGDKTEDVSLGGN
;
A
#
# COMPACT_ATOMS: atom_id res chain seq x y z
N MET A 1 -14.34 -1.20 0.64
CA MET A 1 -14.22 -2.02 1.87
C MET A 1 -15.40 -1.65 2.75
N ARG A 2 -15.98 -2.64 3.45
CA ARG A 2 -17.07 -2.40 4.40
C ARG A 2 -16.81 -3.11 5.72
N VAL A 3 -17.46 -2.62 6.77
CA VAL A 3 -17.45 -3.25 8.11
C VAL A 3 -18.73 -4.05 8.29
N LEU A 4 -18.58 -5.31 8.68
CA LEU A 4 -19.70 -6.20 9.01
C LEU A 4 -20.03 -6.20 10.50
N ALA A 5 -19.00 -6.09 11.34
CA ALA A 5 -19.16 -6.11 12.78
C ALA A 5 -18.05 -5.31 13.47
N THR A 6 -18.38 -4.75 14.62
CA THR A 6 -17.44 -4.14 15.58
C THR A 6 -17.42 -4.98 16.87
N ASP A 7 -16.45 -4.73 17.74
CA ASP A 7 -16.29 -5.34 19.07
C ASP A 7 -17.63 -5.64 19.79
N GLN A 8 -17.70 -6.79 20.48
CA GLN A 8 -18.93 -7.37 21.02
C GLN A 8 -19.52 -6.59 22.21
N SER A 9 -18.82 -5.59 22.74
CA SER A 9 -19.27 -4.84 23.90
C SER A 9 -20.26 -3.74 23.50
N THR A 10 -21.54 -3.98 23.77
CA THR A 10 -22.66 -3.07 23.49
C THR A 10 -22.93 -2.05 24.61
N GLU A 11 -22.15 -2.07 25.69
CA GLU A 11 -22.36 -1.16 26.82
C GLU A 11 -21.95 0.27 26.47
N GLN A 12 -22.95 1.12 26.27
CA GLN A 12 -22.82 2.57 26.23
C GLN A 12 -22.88 3.09 27.67
N VAL A 13 -21.73 3.36 28.26
CA VAL A 13 -21.67 3.97 29.59
C VAL A 13 -21.98 5.45 29.46
N MET A 14 -23.14 5.86 29.98
CA MET A 14 -23.49 7.28 30.13
C MET A 14 -22.82 7.81 31.39
N VAL A 15 -22.01 8.85 31.25
CA VAL A 15 -21.46 9.60 32.38
C VAL A 15 -21.98 11.02 32.26
N GLU A 16 -22.69 11.50 33.29
CA GLU A 16 -23.19 12.89 33.36
C GLU A 16 -24.05 13.33 32.16
N GLY A 17 -24.90 12.42 31.65
CA GLY A 17 -25.83 12.73 30.56
C GLY A 17 -25.20 12.90 29.17
N LYS A 18 -23.90 12.62 29.03
CA LYS A 18 -23.19 12.61 27.73
C LYS A 18 -22.74 11.20 27.37
N THR A 19 -23.00 10.79 26.13
CA THR A 19 -22.54 9.51 25.59
C THR A 19 -21.02 9.54 25.44
N ARG A 20 -20.30 8.67 26.16
CA ARG A 20 -18.85 8.55 26.02
C ARG A 20 -18.53 7.94 24.66
N VAL A 21 -17.71 8.62 23.86
CA VAL A 21 -17.20 8.10 22.58
C VAL A 21 -16.28 6.91 22.88
N ARG A 22 -16.61 5.74 22.34
CA ARG A 22 -15.84 4.51 22.52
C ARG A 22 -15.10 4.17 21.23
N THR A 23 -13.82 3.87 21.37
CA THR A 23 -13.00 3.29 20.30
C THR A 23 -13.29 1.80 20.19
N PHE A 24 -13.58 1.31 18.99
CA PHE A 24 -13.69 -0.12 18.73
C PHE A 24 -12.30 -0.72 18.46
N SER A 25 -11.95 -1.80 19.16
CA SER A 25 -10.63 -2.44 19.04
C SER A 25 -10.56 -3.50 17.94
N THR A 26 -11.68 -4.18 17.69
CA THR A 26 -11.76 -5.28 16.72
C THR A 26 -12.90 -5.03 15.74
N VAL A 27 -12.64 -5.28 14.46
CA VAL A 27 -13.58 -5.05 13.36
C VAL A 27 -13.51 -6.20 12.36
N THR A 28 -14.66 -6.69 11.93
CA THR A 28 -14.78 -7.69 10.85
C THR A 28 -15.08 -6.98 9.54
N LEU A 29 -14.26 -7.25 8.51
CA LEU A 29 -14.31 -6.53 7.22
C LEU A 29 -14.84 -7.42 6.10
N GLU A 30 -15.75 -6.88 5.28
CA GLU A 30 -16.09 -7.42 3.96
C GLU A 30 -15.17 -6.76 2.93
N VAL A 31 -14.24 -7.56 2.41
CA VAL A 31 -13.20 -7.13 1.48
C VAL A 31 -12.95 -8.18 0.43
N THR A 32 -12.44 -7.75 -0.72
CA THR A 32 -11.94 -8.65 -1.74
C THR A 32 -10.64 -9.32 -1.28
N PRO A 33 -10.25 -10.47 -1.86
CA PRO A 33 -9.01 -11.16 -1.49
C PRO A 33 -7.77 -10.26 -1.54
N LYS A 34 -7.66 -9.42 -2.58
CA LYS A 34 -6.53 -8.50 -2.74
C LYS A 34 -6.48 -7.40 -1.68
N ILE A 35 -7.63 -6.87 -1.28
CA ILE A 35 -7.68 -5.89 -0.19
C ILE A 35 -7.32 -6.57 1.14
N ALA A 36 -7.75 -7.82 1.35
CA ALA A 36 -7.38 -8.57 2.55
C ALA A 36 -5.86 -8.74 2.68
N GLU A 37 -5.16 -9.05 1.59
CA GLU A 37 -3.69 -9.10 1.56
C GLU A 37 -3.08 -7.74 1.94
N LYS A 38 -3.57 -6.64 1.38
CA LYS A 38 -3.10 -5.29 1.71
C LYS A 38 -3.27 -4.97 3.19
N VAL A 39 -4.43 -5.29 3.75
CA VAL A 39 -4.70 -5.06 5.18
C VAL A 39 -3.75 -5.89 6.04
N ALA A 40 -3.53 -7.16 5.70
CA ALA A 40 -2.60 -8.01 6.43
C ALA A 40 -1.15 -7.48 6.39
N VAL A 41 -0.68 -7.02 5.21
CA VAL A 41 0.65 -6.42 5.06
C VAL A 41 0.74 -5.10 5.83
N ALA A 42 -0.28 -4.25 5.74
CA ALA A 42 -0.34 -2.98 6.47
C ALA A 42 -0.32 -3.18 7.99
N GLN A 43 -1.03 -4.17 8.52
CA GLN A 43 -1.02 -4.53 9.95
C GLN A 43 0.33 -5.05 10.42
N THR A 44 1.07 -5.74 9.54
CA THR A 44 2.42 -6.24 9.86
C THR A 44 3.42 -5.09 9.96
N ILE A 45 3.25 -4.05 9.16
CA ILE A 45 4.18 -2.91 9.08
C ILE A 45 3.82 -1.82 10.11
N GLY A 46 2.57 -1.72 10.56
CA GLY A 46 2.15 -0.70 11.51
C GLY A 46 0.69 -0.80 11.95
N THR A 47 0.19 0.28 12.56
CA THR A 47 -1.18 0.36 13.07
C THR A 47 -2.11 1.00 12.05
N ILE A 48 -3.34 0.49 11.98
CA ILE A 48 -4.40 1.01 11.12
C ILE A 48 -5.42 1.72 12.01
N SER A 49 -5.67 3.00 11.74
CA SER A 49 -6.78 3.76 12.34
C SER A 49 -7.88 3.94 11.31
N LEU A 50 -9.10 3.53 11.66
CA LEU A 50 -10.26 3.57 10.78
C LEU A 50 -11.34 4.45 11.40
N SER A 51 -11.93 5.35 10.61
CA SER A 51 -13.13 6.08 10.98
C SER A 51 -14.33 5.47 10.26
N LEU A 52 -15.29 4.98 11.03
CA LEU A 52 -16.47 4.31 10.48
C LEU A 52 -17.48 5.35 10.01
N ARG A 53 -17.81 5.32 8.72
CA ARG A 53 -18.92 6.09 8.13
C ARG A 53 -20.13 5.18 7.99
N SER A 54 -21.31 5.71 8.31
CA SER A 54 -22.58 5.01 8.09
C SER A 54 -22.79 4.72 6.60
N LEU A 55 -23.31 3.53 6.30
CA LEU A 55 -23.59 3.16 4.92
C LEU A 55 -24.74 3.97 4.30
N ALA A 56 -25.66 4.47 5.13
CA ALA A 56 -26.81 5.24 4.67
C ALA A 56 -26.42 6.62 4.09
N ASP A 57 -25.30 7.18 4.53
CA ASP A 57 -24.92 8.56 4.22
C ASP A 57 -23.89 8.65 3.08
N ASN A 58 -24.05 7.85 2.01
CA ASN A 58 -23.06 7.73 0.92
C ASN A 58 -23.49 8.28 -0.45
N THR A 59 -24.45 9.20 -0.50
CA THR A 59 -24.97 9.77 -1.76
C THR A 59 -23.92 10.62 -2.49
N ALA A 60 -23.12 11.41 -1.77
CA ALA A 60 -22.11 12.28 -2.39
C ALA A 60 -20.97 11.50 -3.07
N GLU A 61 -20.50 10.39 -2.48
CA GLU A 61 -19.47 9.56 -3.14
C GLU A 61 -20.05 8.81 -4.34
N LEU A 62 -21.33 8.42 -4.28
CA LEU A 62 -22.04 7.82 -5.42
C LEU A 62 -22.10 8.80 -6.59
N GLU A 63 -22.51 10.04 -6.35
CA GLU A 63 -22.53 11.10 -7.37
C GLU A 63 -21.14 11.36 -7.94
N GLN A 64 -20.12 11.41 -7.08
CA GLN A 64 -18.73 11.57 -7.51
C GLN A 64 -18.25 10.37 -8.35
N ALA A 65 -18.60 9.15 -8.00
CA ALA A 65 -18.23 7.94 -8.72
C ALA A 65 -18.95 7.81 -10.08
N ILE A 66 -20.17 8.33 -10.17
CA ILE A 66 -20.88 8.50 -11.44
C ILE A 66 -20.16 9.55 -12.28
N ALA A 67 -19.79 10.69 -11.68
CA ALA A 67 -19.10 11.77 -12.39
C ALA A 67 -17.68 11.40 -12.84
N SER A 68 -16.94 10.59 -12.07
CA SER A 68 -15.62 10.07 -12.44
C SER A 68 -15.70 8.99 -13.52
N GLY A 69 -16.90 8.46 -13.80
CA GLY A 69 -17.10 7.36 -14.74
C GLY A 69 -16.71 5.98 -14.21
N ASP A 70 -16.46 5.86 -12.90
CA ASP A 70 -16.24 4.57 -12.23
C ASP A 70 -17.52 3.72 -12.24
N ILE A 71 -18.69 4.37 -12.27
CA ILE A 71 -20.00 3.74 -12.42
C ILE A 71 -20.53 4.04 -13.83
N LYS A 72 -20.59 3.00 -14.67
CA LYS A 72 -21.09 3.10 -16.05
C LYS A 72 -22.54 2.62 -16.11
N ILE A 73 -23.45 3.54 -16.37
CA ILE A 73 -24.87 3.25 -16.62
C ILE A 73 -25.08 3.21 -18.15
N PRO A 74 -25.44 2.07 -18.75
CA PRO A 74 -25.71 1.99 -20.19
C PRO A 74 -26.89 2.89 -20.60
N ALA A 75 -26.90 3.40 -21.82
CA ALA A 75 -28.09 4.08 -22.35
C ALA A 75 -29.21 3.05 -22.64
N GLY A 76 -30.44 3.33 -22.22
CA GLY A 76 -31.63 2.51 -22.54
C GLY A 76 -32.01 1.43 -21.52
N VAL A 77 -31.40 1.43 -20.32
CA VAL A 77 -31.81 0.54 -19.22
C VAL A 77 -33.18 0.95 -18.67
N SER A 78 -34.00 -0.02 -18.26
CA SER A 78 -35.23 0.29 -17.52
C SER A 78 -34.90 0.86 -16.13
N LYS A 79 -35.77 1.69 -15.55
CA LYS A 79 -35.58 2.30 -14.22
C LYS A 79 -35.22 1.27 -13.13
N LEU A 80 -35.82 0.08 -13.19
CA LEU A 80 -35.54 -1.02 -12.25
C LEU A 80 -34.12 -1.58 -12.41
N GLN A 81 -33.65 -1.71 -13.65
CA GLN A 81 -32.30 -2.22 -13.93
C GLN A 81 -31.23 -1.18 -13.61
N GLU A 82 -31.52 0.09 -13.84
CA GLU A 82 -30.66 1.21 -13.42
C GLU A 82 -30.50 1.24 -11.90
N GLU A 83 -31.61 1.15 -11.14
CA GLU A 83 -31.57 1.14 -9.69
C GLU A 83 -30.82 -0.08 -9.14
N ALA A 84 -30.98 -1.25 -9.77
CA ALA A 84 -30.23 -2.46 -9.42
C ALA A 84 -28.72 -2.29 -9.66
N LEU A 85 -28.35 -1.68 -10.80
CA LEU A 85 -26.95 -1.41 -11.13
C LEU A 85 -26.33 -0.39 -10.16
N LEU A 86 -27.09 0.65 -9.78
CA LEU A 86 -26.70 1.63 -8.78
C LEU A 86 -26.46 0.98 -7.42
N LYS A 87 -27.40 0.14 -6.97
CA LYS A 87 -27.28 -0.61 -5.70
C LYS A 87 -26.05 -1.53 -5.71
N GLN A 88 -25.78 -2.20 -6.81
CA GLN A 88 -24.60 -3.05 -6.96
C GLN A 88 -23.31 -2.23 -6.92
N ALA A 89 -23.28 -1.08 -7.59
CA ALA A 89 -22.14 -0.18 -7.59
C ALA A 89 -21.85 0.39 -6.20
N MET A 90 -22.89 0.81 -5.46
CA MET A 90 -22.78 1.26 -4.05
C MET A 90 -22.22 0.18 -3.11
N ASN A 91 -22.43 -1.09 -3.44
CA ASN A 91 -21.95 -2.22 -2.64
C ASN A 91 -20.52 -2.62 -2.98
N ARG A 92 -19.95 -2.14 -4.10
CA ARG A 92 -18.64 -2.58 -4.58
C ARG A 92 -17.50 -1.86 -3.86
N PRO A 93 -16.48 -2.58 -3.37
CA PRO A 93 -15.23 -1.97 -2.92
C PRO A 93 -14.49 -1.25 -4.06
N ILE A 94 -14.07 -0.01 -3.83
CA ILE A 94 -13.22 0.74 -4.75
C ILE A 94 -11.80 0.14 -4.73
N GLU A 95 -11.26 -0.25 -5.88
CA GLU A 95 -9.92 -0.83 -6.02
C GLU A 95 -9.10 -0.15 -7.12
N ALA A 96 -7.80 0.03 -6.87
CA ALA A 96 -6.85 0.41 -7.90
C ALA A 96 -6.48 -0.80 -8.80
N SER A 97 -6.65 -0.61 -10.12
CA SER A 97 -6.64 -1.63 -11.18
C SER A 97 -5.24 -2.18 -11.55
N LYS A 98 -4.49 -2.73 -10.59
CA LYS A 98 -3.21 -3.44 -10.86
C LYS A 98 -3.30 -4.92 -10.46
N PRO A 99 -3.03 -5.89 -11.34
CA PRO A 99 -3.20 -7.32 -11.05
C PRO A 99 -2.04 -7.98 -10.28
N SER A 100 -1.12 -7.22 -9.69
CA SER A 100 0.02 -7.78 -8.95
C SER A 100 -0.29 -8.03 -7.47
N VAL A 101 0.46 -8.96 -6.87
CA VAL A 101 0.54 -9.17 -5.41
C VAL A 101 0.75 -7.85 -4.67
N SER A 102 0.24 -7.78 -3.45
CA SER A 102 0.36 -6.58 -2.61
C SER A 102 1.68 -6.58 -1.83
N THR A 103 2.51 -5.58 -2.06
CA THR A 103 3.77 -5.38 -1.34
C THR A 103 3.62 -4.26 -0.30
N GLY A 104 4.60 -4.13 0.61
CA GLY A 104 4.58 -3.04 1.59
C GLY A 104 4.63 -1.64 0.96
N ALA A 105 5.18 -1.50 -0.25
CA ALA A 105 5.14 -0.26 -1.02
C ALA A 105 3.75 0.07 -1.59
N ASP A 106 2.85 -0.91 -1.70
CA ASP A 106 1.47 -0.71 -2.15
C ASP A 106 0.53 -0.25 -1.03
N VAL A 107 1.00 -0.26 0.22
CA VAL A 107 0.22 0.07 1.42
C VAL A 107 0.85 1.17 2.28
N SER A 108 2.15 1.39 2.18
CA SER A 108 2.85 2.45 2.92
C SER A 108 3.49 3.45 1.97
N ARG A 109 3.15 4.73 2.14
CA ARG A 109 3.81 5.84 1.42
C ARG A 109 5.30 5.98 1.74
N PHE A 110 5.73 5.41 2.86
CA PHE A 110 7.12 5.46 3.32
C PHE A 110 7.96 4.31 2.76
N GLN A 111 7.31 3.27 2.24
CA GLN A 111 7.99 2.23 1.48
C GLN A 111 8.08 2.63 0.02
N ARG A 112 9.29 2.61 -0.53
CA ARG A 112 9.54 2.97 -1.92
C ARG A 112 9.04 1.85 -2.84
N SER A 113 8.21 2.19 -3.82
CA SER A 113 7.67 1.23 -4.81
C SER A 113 8.62 0.94 -5.98
N THR A 114 9.65 1.75 -6.15
CA THR A 114 10.66 1.60 -7.20
C THR A 114 11.99 1.15 -6.62
N ALA A 115 12.59 0.13 -7.23
CA ALA A 115 13.97 -0.20 -6.94
C ALA A 115 14.86 1.01 -7.28
N PRO A 116 15.87 1.34 -6.45
CA PRO A 116 16.83 2.38 -6.82
C PRO A 116 17.46 1.99 -8.15
N VAL A 117 17.48 2.93 -9.11
CA VAL A 117 18.25 2.76 -10.34
C VAL A 117 19.69 2.60 -9.88
N ALA A 118 20.26 1.42 -10.09
CA ALA A 118 21.69 1.21 -9.96
C ALA A 118 22.34 2.12 -11.00
N ARG A 119 22.72 3.33 -10.59
CA ARG A 119 23.57 4.19 -11.40
C ARG A 119 24.85 3.38 -11.56
N ALA A 120 25.05 2.82 -12.76
CA ALA A 120 26.35 2.26 -13.14
C ALA A 120 27.39 3.29 -12.69
N PRO A 121 28.46 2.88 -11.98
CA PRO A 121 29.45 3.82 -11.51
C PRO A 121 29.90 4.60 -12.74
N SER A 122 29.54 5.90 -12.77
CA SER A 122 30.07 6.78 -13.79
C SER A 122 31.55 6.80 -13.50
N SER A 123 32.32 6.08 -14.32
CA SER A 123 33.75 6.23 -14.41
C SER A 123 34.00 7.73 -14.47
N GLY A 124 34.53 8.27 -13.36
CA GLY A 124 34.98 9.65 -13.32
C GLY A 124 36.00 9.90 -14.44
N PRO A 125 36.26 11.17 -14.77
CA PRO A 125 37.22 11.51 -15.82
C PRO A 125 38.53 10.77 -15.53
N SER A 126 38.86 9.83 -16.41
CA SER A 126 40.10 9.06 -16.33
C SER A 126 41.22 10.01 -16.76
N TYR A 127 42.10 10.35 -15.82
CA TYR A 127 43.38 10.94 -16.20
C TYR A 127 44.15 9.89 -17.01
N GLU A 128 44.42 10.22 -18.27
CA GLU A 128 45.13 9.38 -19.23
C GLU A 128 46.62 9.34 -18.84
N GLY A 129 46.98 8.38 -17.99
CA GLY A 129 48.36 7.95 -17.78
C GLY A 129 48.74 6.85 -18.79
N PRO A 130 50.03 6.73 -19.15
CA PRO A 130 50.48 5.86 -20.23
C PRO A 130 50.17 4.39 -19.93
N ARG A 131 49.44 3.75 -20.84
CA ARG A 131 49.02 2.35 -20.79
C ARG A 131 50.21 1.41 -20.98
N SER A 132 50.50 0.60 -19.96
CA SER A 132 51.20 -0.68 -20.12
C SER A 132 50.16 -1.80 -20.07
N GLY A 133 50.18 -2.67 -21.08
CA GLY A 133 49.16 -3.68 -21.32
C GLY A 133 49.18 -4.84 -20.32
N SER A 134 48.01 -5.14 -19.78
CA SER A 134 47.64 -6.51 -19.36
C SER A 134 46.12 -6.62 -19.38
N ASN A 135 45.60 -7.50 -20.23
CA ASN A 135 44.19 -7.91 -20.23
C ASN A 135 43.91 -8.70 -18.94
N ALA A 136 43.54 -7.99 -17.86
CA ALA A 136 42.98 -8.61 -16.68
C ALA A 136 41.46 -8.74 -16.88
N ALA A 137 40.95 -9.97 -16.80
CA ALA A 137 39.52 -10.26 -16.82
C ALA A 137 38.78 -9.48 -15.70
N PRO A 138 37.51 -9.08 -15.92
CA PRO A 138 36.77 -8.31 -14.93
C PRO A 138 36.60 -9.14 -13.64
N VAL A 139 37.23 -8.69 -12.56
CA VAL A 139 37.05 -9.26 -11.23
C VAL A 139 35.63 -8.93 -10.80
N LYS A 140 34.77 -9.96 -10.72
CA LYS A 140 33.41 -9.82 -10.18
C LYS A 140 33.51 -9.57 -8.68
N THR A 141 33.48 -8.30 -8.26
CA THR A 141 33.41 -7.95 -6.84
C THR A 141 31.98 -8.24 -6.36
N GLY A 142 31.85 -9.17 -5.40
CA GLY A 142 30.58 -9.47 -4.76
C GLY A 142 30.07 -8.30 -3.89
N PRO A 143 28.88 -8.43 -3.27
CA PRO A 143 28.38 -7.43 -2.35
C PRO A 143 29.38 -7.19 -1.21
N VAL A 144 29.78 -5.93 -1.03
CA VAL A 144 30.67 -5.47 0.05
C VAL A 144 29.87 -4.68 1.08
N VAL A 145 30.24 -4.82 2.35
CA VAL A 145 29.72 -4.02 3.46
C VAL A 145 30.85 -3.19 4.04
N ARG A 146 30.62 -1.89 4.12
CA ARG A 146 31.53 -0.95 4.78
C ARG A 146 31.28 -1.00 6.29
N VAL A 147 32.29 -1.39 7.05
CA VAL A 147 32.22 -1.47 8.51
C VAL A 147 33.12 -0.37 9.10
N THR A 148 32.52 0.50 9.91
CA THR A 148 33.24 1.54 10.64
C THR A 148 33.34 1.14 12.11
N ARG A 149 34.57 1.08 12.65
CA ARG A 149 34.83 0.81 14.07
C ARG A 149 35.71 1.92 14.63
N GLY A 150 35.08 2.86 15.34
CA GLY A 150 35.72 4.11 15.73
C GLY A 150 36.15 4.89 14.49
N ASP A 151 37.42 5.29 14.43
CA ASP A 151 37.97 6.07 13.32
C ASP A 151 38.44 5.23 12.13
N LYS A 152 38.31 3.89 12.19
CA LYS A 152 38.73 2.98 11.11
C LYS A 152 37.54 2.52 10.29
N THR A 153 37.65 2.67 8.97
CA THR A 153 36.69 2.14 7.98
C THR A 153 37.36 1.03 7.18
N GLU A 154 36.71 -0.13 7.09
CA GLU A 154 37.13 -1.24 6.24
C GLU A 154 35.98 -1.76 5.37
N ASP A 155 36.29 -2.11 4.13
CA ASP A 155 35.34 -2.73 3.20
C ASP A 155 35.47 -4.26 3.27
N VAL A 156 34.43 -4.93 3.76
CA VAL A 156 34.39 -6.39 3.94
C VAL A 156 33.55 -7.01 2.82
N SER A 157 34.15 -7.91 2.05
CA SER A 157 33.44 -8.69 1.03
C SER A 157 32.61 -9.79 1.66
N LEU A 158 31.30 -9.83 1.35
CA LEU A 158 30.45 -10.95 1.70
C LEU A 158 30.68 -12.05 0.65
N GLY A 159 31.56 -13.00 0.94
CA GLY A 159 31.76 -14.18 0.10
C GLY A 159 30.43 -14.90 -0.10
N GLY A 160 30.10 -15.25 -1.35
CA GLY A 160 28.90 -16.01 -1.66
C GLY A 160 28.96 -17.40 -1.03
N ASN A 161 27.84 -17.85 -0.44
CA ASN A 161 27.67 -19.23 0.05
C ASN A 161 27.73 -20.24 -1.10
#